data_AF-A0A4Q5QBP7-F1
#
_entry.id   AF-A0A4Q5QBP7-F1
#
_cell.length_a   1.000
_cell.length_b   1.000
_cell.length_c   1.000
_cell.angle_alpha   90.00
_cell.angle_beta   90.00
_cell.angle_gamma   90.00
#
_symmetry.space_group_name_H-M   'P 1'
#
loop_
_entity.id
_entity.type
_entity.pdbx_description
1 polymer ?
#
loop_
_entity_poly.entity_id
_entity_poly.type
_entity_poly.pdbx_seq_one_letter_code
_entity_poly.pdbx_strand_id
1 'polypeptide(L)'
;MFRTFAGLLTTLLASLLIVAPASADRIKDLGGFQGIRSNQLTGYGIVVGLPGTGDDNLEYTVQSLKAVASRFGLQLPPSANPGMKNAAVVMITAELPPFAKPGQRLDITVASMGKAKSLRGGSLIMTPLL
;
A
#
# COMPACT_ATOMS: atom_id res chain seq x y z
N MET A 1 -49.26 33.08 49.64
CA MET A 1 -47.82 33.24 49.33
C MET A 1 -47.01 31.97 49.55
N PHE A 2 -47.12 31.28 50.69
CA PHE A 2 -46.37 30.01 50.92
C PHE A 2 -46.75 28.84 50.00
N ARG A 3 -48.05 28.67 49.68
CA ARG A 3 -48.52 27.59 48.79
C ARG A 3 -48.04 27.74 47.34
N THR A 4 -47.94 28.97 46.86
CA THR A 4 -47.43 29.28 45.51
C THR A 4 -45.91 29.08 45.44
N PHE A 5 -45.18 29.38 46.52
CA PHE A 5 -43.73 29.15 46.61
C PHE A 5 -43.39 27.65 46.67
N ALA A 6 -44.15 26.87 47.43
CA ALA A 6 -44.01 25.41 47.48
C ALA A 6 -44.29 24.76 46.11
N GLY A 7 -45.31 25.23 45.38
CA GLY A 7 -45.61 24.75 44.03
C GLY A 7 -44.52 25.09 42.99
N LEU A 8 -43.89 26.26 43.13
CA LEU A 8 -42.74 26.66 42.31
C LEU A 8 -41.49 25.83 42.62
N LEU A 9 -41.27 25.50 43.89
CA LEU A 9 -40.13 24.68 44.30
C LEU A 9 -40.30 23.23 43.84
N THR A 10 -41.50 22.65 43.95
CA THR A 10 -41.76 21.28 43.47
C THR A 10 -41.68 21.16 41.95
N THR A 11 -42.15 22.17 41.21
CA THR A 11 -42.00 22.19 39.74
C THR A 11 -40.54 22.34 39.30
N LEU A 12 -39.75 23.15 40.00
CA LEU A 12 -38.30 23.27 39.75
C LEU A 12 -37.55 21.96 40.11
N LEU A 13 -37.92 21.29 41.20
CA LEU A 13 -37.29 20.03 41.57
C LEU A 13 -37.67 18.89 40.60
N ALA A 14 -38.90 18.90 40.10
CA ALA A 14 -39.35 17.96 39.08
C ALA A 14 -38.64 18.15 37.73
N SER A 15 -38.29 19.39 37.34
CA SER A 15 -37.59 19.64 36.07
C SER A 15 -36.13 19.15 36.09
N LEU A 16 -35.48 19.15 37.26
CA LEU A 16 -34.14 18.59 37.44
C LEU A 16 -34.09 17.06 37.24
N LEU A 17 -35.18 16.35 37.52
CA LEU A 17 -35.29 14.89 37.34
C LEU A 17 -35.46 14.47 35.87
N ILE A 18 -35.72 15.42 34.96
CA ILE A 18 -35.95 15.15 33.53
C ILE A 18 -34.66 15.40 32.70
N VAL A 19 -33.54 15.76 33.32
CA VAL A 19 -32.26 15.94 32.60
C VAL A 19 -31.69 14.57 32.20
N ALA A 20 -31.95 14.17 30.96
CA ALA A 20 -31.32 13.00 30.35
C ALA A 20 -29.86 13.31 29.97
N PRO A 21 -28.94 12.34 30.08
CA PRO A 21 -27.57 12.51 29.63
C PRO A 21 -27.55 12.75 28.11
N ALA A 22 -26.85 13.80 27.68
CA ALA A 22 -26.64 14.06 26.26
C ALA A 22 -25.63 13.04 25.70
N SER A 23 -26.11 12.16 24.81
CA SER A 23 -25.23 11.29 24.02
C SER A 23 -24.68 12.08 22.83
N ALA A 24 -23.35 12.15 22.73
CA ALA A 24 -22.67 12.76 21.59
C ALA A 24 -21.92 11.67 20.83
N ASP A 25 -22.34 11.43 19.59
CA ASP A 25 -21.60 10.58 18.66
C ASP A 25 -20.54 11.41 17.93
N ARG A 26 -19.36 10.82 17.71
CA ARG A 26 -18.31 11.51 16.95
C ARG A 26 -18.75 11.53 15.48
N ILE A 27 -18.56 12.67 14.80
CA ILE A 27 -18.94 12.83 13.39
C ILE A 27 -18.31 11.72 12.49
N LYS A 28 -17.10 11.27 12.82
CA LYS A 28 -16.41 10.17 12.12
C LYS A 28 -17.07 8.78 12.30
N ASP A 29 -17.91 8.62 13.32
CA ASP A 29 -18.64 7.39 13.60
C ASP A 29 -20.02 7.38 12.91
N LEU A 30 -20.48 8.55 12.41
CA LEU A 30 -21.77 8.71 11.70
C LEU A 30 -21.68 8.27 10.22
N GLY A 31 -20.48 8.16 9.64
CA GLY A 31 -20.31 7.74 8.26
C GLY A 31 -18.89 7.94 7.72
N GLY A 32 -18.64 7.40 6.52
CA GLY A 32 -17.39 7.61 5.78
C GLY A 32 -17.44 8.85 4.89
N PHE A 33 -16.28 9.43 4.58
CA PHE A 33 -16.21 10.54 3.63
C PHE A 33 -16.24 10.02 2.19
N GLN A 34 -17.09 10.63 1.37
CA GLN A 34 -17.16 10.35 -0.06
C GLN A 34 -15.85 10.77 -0.75
N GLY A 35 -15.27 9.88 -1.57
CA GLY A 35 -14.05 10.17 -2.34
C GLY A 35 -12.74 9.77 -1.65
N ILE A 36 -12.78 9.23 -0.43
CA ILE A 36 -11.63 8.53 0.15
C ILE A 36 -11.43 7.22 -0.63
N ARG A 37 -10.40 7.19 -1.46
CA ARG A 37 -10.03 6.03 -2.27
C ARG A 37 -8.55 5.71 -2.07
N SER A 38 -8.24 4.43 -2.05
CA SER A 38 -6.88 3.96 -2.25
C SER A 38 -6.52 4.01 -3.73
N ASN A 39 -5.22 4.17 -4.02
CA ASN A 39 -4.69 4.12 -5.37
C ASN A 39 -3.84 2.86 -5.52
N GLN A 40 -4.12 2.07 -6.55
CA GLN A 40 -3.30 0.93 -6.88
C GLN A 40 -2.02 1.44 -7.55
N LEU A 41 -0.88 1.07 -6.98
CA LEU A 41 0.42 1.30 -7.57
C LEU A 41 0.92 0.03 -8.24
N THR A 42 1.54 0.17 -9.41
CA THR A 42 2.16 -0.92 -10.14
C THR A 42 3.56 -0.53 -10.61
N GLY A 43 4.49 -1.48 -10.61
CA GLY A 43 5.84 -1.29 -11.14
C GLY A 43 6.41 -2.56 -11.76
N TYR A 44 7.50 -2.39 -12.51
CA TYR A 44 8.23 -3.47 -13.16
C TYR A 44 9.68 -3.39 -12.74
N GLY A 45 10.19 -4.48 -12.16
CA GLY A 45 11.51 -4.51 -11.55
C GLY A 45 12.28 -5.78 -11.84
N ILE A 46 13.45 -5.88 -11.24
CA ILE A 46 14.33 -7.05 -11.33
C ILE A 46 14.75 -7.45 -9.92
N VAL A 47 14.58 -8.73 -9.60
CA VAL A 47 15.13 -9.36 -8.40
C VAL A 47 16.42 -10.07 -8.78
N VAL A 48 17.49 -9.84 -8.03
CA VAL A 48 18.83 -10.42 -8.25
C VAL A 48 19.31 -11.18 -7.02
N GLY A 49 20.34 -12.03 -7.18
CA GLY A 49 20.91 -12.81 -6.07
C GLY A 49 20.12 -14.08 -5.78
N LEU A 50 19.35 -14.57 -6.76
CA LEU A 50 18.56 -15.79 -6.61
C LEU A 50 19.48 -17.03 -6.63
N PRO A 51 19.30 -17.99 -5.69
CA PRO A 51 20.16 -19.16 -5.58
C PRO A 51 19.78 -20.23 -6.61
N GLY A 52 19.89 -19.91 -7.89
CA GLY A 52 19.54 -20.83 -8.98
C GLY A 52 18.03 -21.03 -9.12
N THR A 53 17.21 -20.07 -8.71
CA THR A 53 15.74 -20.09 -8.82
C THR A 53 15.16 -19.00 -9.71
N GLY A 54 16.00 -18.17 -10.32
CA GLY A 54 15.59 -17.11 -11.25
C GLY A 54 15.12 -17.63 -12.61
N ASP A 55 14.96 -16.72 -13.55
CA ASP A 55 14.42 -17.02 -14.87
C ASP A 55 15.36 -17.91 -15.69
N ASP A 56 14.76 -18.98 -16.22
CA ASP A 56 15.40 -19.96 -17.12
C ASP A 56 15.23 -19.62 -18.60
N ASN A 57 14.41 -18.62 -18.94
CA ASN A 57 14.16 -18.26 -20.34
C ASN A 57 14.24 -16.75 -20.55
N LEU A 58 15.03 -16.37 -21.56
CA LEU A 58 15.65 -15.07 -21.71
C LEU A 58 14.96 -14.15 -22.72
N GLU A 59 13.94 -14.59 -23.44
CA GLU A 59 13.43 -13.79 -24.56
C GLU A 59 12.83 -12.45 -24.11
N TYR A 60 12.11 -12.44 -22.99
CA TYR A 60 11.62 -11.21 -22.35
C TYR A 60 12.65 -10.58 -21.40
N THR A 61 13.42 -11.39 -20.66
CA THR A 61 14.43 -10.90 -19.70
C THR A 61 15.64 -10.23 -20.36
N VAL A 62 16.14 -10.73 -21.49
CA VAL A 62 17.23 -10.09 -22.27
C VAL A 62 16.76 -8.80 -22.89
N GLN A 63 15.52 -8.73 -23.38
CA GLN A 63 14.99 -7.51 -23.96
C GLN A 63 14.81 -6.42 -22.90
N SER A 64 14.29 -6.78 -21.72
CA SER A 64 14.20 -5.87 -20.58
C SER A 64 15.58 -5.46 -20.03
N LEU A 65 16.54 -6.39 -19.93
CA LEU A 65 17.91 -6.09 -19.47
C LEU A 65 18.65 -5.19 -20.46
N LYS A 66 18.48 -5.40 -21.78
CA LYS A 66 19.01 -4.52 -22.83
C LYS A 66 18.40 -3.12 -22.75
N ALA A 67 17.10 -3.01 -22.48
CA ALA A 67 16.41 -1.73 -22.34
C ALA A 67 16.84 -0.94 -21.08
N VAL A 68 17.25 -1.63 -20.01
CA VAL A 68 17.79 -1.01 -18.80
C VAL A 68 19.27 -0.68 -18.97
N ALA A 69 20.08 -1.61 -19.47
CA ALA A 69 21.52 -1.40 -19.69
C ALA A 69 21.79 -0.27 -20.70
N SER A 70 20.97 -0.13 -21.74
CA SER A 70 21.07 0.99 -22.69
C SER A 70 20.80 2.36 -22.05
N ARG A 71 19.90 2.44 -21.06
CA ARG A 71 19.67 3.68 -20.28
C ARG A 71 20.86 4.06 -19.41
N PHE A 72 21.71 3.09 -19.05
CA PHE A 72 22.96 3.31 -18.30
C PHE A 72 24.21 3.32 -19.20
N GLY A 73 24.04 3.38 -20.53
CA GLY A 73 25.15 3.45 -21.48
C GLY A 73 25.95 2.15 -21.68
N LEU A 74 25.45 1.02 -21.18
CA LEU A 74 26.10 -0.28 -21.27
C LEU A 74 25.45 -1.10 -22.38
N GLN A 75 26.22 -1.42 -23.43
CA GLN A 75 25.78 -2.29 -24.52
C GLN A 75 26.20 -3.72 -24.24
N LEU A 76 25.22 -4.59 -23.97
CA LEU A 76 25.46 -6.02 -23.77
C LEU A 76 25.63 -6.73 -25.12
N PRO A 77 26.67 -7.57 -25.29
CA PRO A 77 26.86 -8.39 -26.50
C PRO A 77 25.63 -9.28 -26.77
N PRO A 78 25.27 -9.56 -28.03
CA PRO A 78 24.12 -10.40 -28.39
C PRO A 78 24.13 -11.80 -27.74
N SER A 79 25.31 -12.30 -27.37
CA SER A 79 25.59 -13.62 -26.81
C SER A 79 25.86 -13.63 -25.30
N ALA A 80 25.76 -12.50 -24.61
CA ALA A 80 25.93 -12.45 -23.16
C ALA A 80 24.68 -13.03 -22.46
N ASN A 81 24.87 -14.15 -21.76
CA ASN A 81 23.86 -14.80 -20.95
C ASN A 81 24.18 -14.57 -19.46
N PRO A 82 23.83 -13.39 -18.88
CA PRO A 82 24.14 -13.08 -17.51
C PRO A 82 23.30 -13.96 -16.56
N GLY A 83 23.87 -15.11 -16.20
CA GLY A 83 23.44 -15.94 -15.07
C GLY A 83 22.01 -16.43 -15.15
N MET A 84 21.75 -17.40 -16.04
CA MET A 84 20.56 -18.27 -15.99
C MET A 84 20.26 -18.62 -14.53
N LYS A 85 19.05 -18.27 -14.05
CA LYS A 85 18.58 -18.52 -12.68
C LYS A 85 19.13 -17.66 -11.52
N ASN A 86 19.92 -16.60 -11.74
CA ASN A 86 20.33 -15.68 -10.66
C ASN A 86 19.49 -14.38 -10.60
N ALA A 87 18.71 -14.09 -11.64
CA ALA A 87 17.84 -12.93 -11.69
C ALA A 87 16.45 -13.30 -12.20
N ALA A 88 15.45 -12.50 -11.85
CA ALA A 88 14.08 -12.64 -12.33
C ALA A 88 13.46 -11.27 -12.63
N VAL A 89 12.70 -11.19 -13.72
CA VAL A 89 11.84 -10.03 -14.00
C VAL A 89 10.56 -10.17 -13.18
N VAL A 90 10.19 -9.09 -12.48
CA VAL A 90 9.05 -9.10 -11.56
C VAL A 90 8.09 -7.96 -11.82
N MET A 91 6.81 -8.22 -11.57
CA MET A 91 5.78 -7.22 -11.41
C MET A 91 5.62 -6.92 -9.93
N ILE A 92 5.50 -5.65 -9.59
CA ILE A 92 5.28 -5.19 -8.22
C ILE A 92 3.94 -4.51 -8.18
N THR A 93 3.12 -4.85 -7.19
CA THR A 93 1.86 -4.17 -6.92
C THR A 93 1.83 -3.72 -5.47
N ALA A 94 1.26 -2.55 -5.21
CA ALA A 94 1.10 -2.00 -3.87
C ALA A 94 -0.18 -1.16 -3.80
N GLU A 95 -0.77 -1.03 -2.62
CA GLU A 95 -1.92 -0.16 -2.41
C GLU A 95 -1.48 1.08 -1.64
N LEU A 96 -1.67 2.26 -2.24
CA LEU A 96 -1.41 3.54 -1.58
C LEU A 96 -2.66 3.95 -0.80
N PRO A 97 -2.62 3.95 0.54
CA PRO A 97 -3.76 4.35 1.32
C PRO A 97 -4.03 5.85 1.15
N PRO A 98 -5.30 6.28 1.31
CA PRO A 98 -5.65 7.68 1.29
C PRO A 98 -4.87 8.44 2.39
N PHE A 99 -4.45 9.67 2.08
CA PHE A 99 -3.68 10.54 2.99
C PHE A 99 -2.32 9.97 3.43
N ALA A 100 -1.72 9.07 2.65
CA ALA A 100 -0.35 8.61 2.86
C ALA A 100 0.64 9.78 2.90
N LYS A 101 1.63 9.70 3.80
CA LYS A 101 2.65 10.76 3.98
C LYS A 101 4.00 10.36 3.38
N PRO A 102 4.84 11.32 2.95
CA PRO A 102 6.21 11.03 2.54
C PRO A 102 6.98 10.26 3.64
N GLY A 103 7.70 9.22 3.24
CA GLY A 103 8.44 8.34 4.14
C GLY A 103 7.62 7.23 4.81
N GLN A 104 6.30 7.18 4.58
CA GLN A 104 5.48 6.06 5.04
C GLN A 104 5.88 4.77 4.30
N ARG A 105 6.01 3.68 5.07
CA ARG A 105 6.26 2.35 4.49
C ARG A 105 4.98 1.80 3.89
N LEU A 106 5.11 1.15 2.74
CA LEU A 106 4.03 0.46 2.04
C LEU A 106 4.40 -1.01 1.91
N ASP A 107 3.43 -1.87 2.17
CA ASP A 107 3.56 -3.28 1.83
C ASP A 107 3.38 -3.45 0.33
N ILE A 108 4.23 -4.30 -0.25
CA ILE A 108 4.24 -4.58 -1.68
C ILE A 108 4.11 -6.08 -1.91
N THR A 109 3.46 -6.44 -3.01
CA THR A 109 3.45 -7.81 -3.53
C THR A 109 4.37 -7.86 -4.74
N VAL A 110 5.29 -8.82 -4.74
CA VAL A 110 6.23 -9.03 -5.84
C VAL A 110 5.96 -10.39 -6.47
N ALA A 111 5.64 -10.39 -7.76
CA ALA A 111 5.34 -11.59 -8.53
C ALA A 111 6.35 -11.76 -9.66
N SER A 112 6.88 -12.96 -9.83
CA SER A 112 7.69 -13.30 -11.00
C SER A 112 6.82 -13.20 -12.26
N MET A 113 7.32 -12.50 -13.28
CA MET A 113 6.71 -12.48 -14.61
C MET A 113 7.28 -13.57 -15.53
N GLY A 114 8.42 -14.15 -15.16
CA GLY A 114 9.09 -15.20 -15.92
C GLY A 114 8.96 -16.59 -15.30
N LYS A 115 9.94 -17.45 -15.59
CA LYS A 115 10.01 -18.85 -15.14
C LYS A 115 10.74 -19.04 -13.81
N ALA A 116 10.99 -17.97 -13.06
CA ALA A 116 11.60 -18.08 -11.74
C ALA A 116 10.77 -18.98 -10.82
N LYS A 117 11.41 -20.00 -10.25
CA LYS A 117 10.81 -20.96 -9.31
C LYS A 117 10.59 -20.36 -7.93
N SER A 118 11.43 -19.39 -7.54
CA SER A 118 11.33 -18.70 -6.26
C SER A 118 12.08 -17.37 -6.31
N LEU A 119 11.51 -16.35 -5.66
CA LEU A 119 12.17 -15.06 -5.41
C LEU A 119 12.87 -15.01 -4.03
N ARG A 120 12.78 -16.09 -3.24
CA ARG A 120 13.34 -16.13 -1.89
C ARG A 120 14.86 -16.05 -1.93
N GLY A 121 15.42 -15.21 -1.06
CA GLY A 121 16.87 -14.98 -0.98
C GLY A 121 17.39 -13.96 -1.99
N GLY A 122 16.55 -13.51 -2.93
CA GLY A 122 16.88 -12.41 -3.82
C GLY A 122 16.60 -11.03 -3.22
N SER A 123 17.19 -10.01 -3.82
CA SER A 123 16.94 -8.60 -3.51
C SER A 123 16.32 -7.90 -4.70
N LEU A 124 15.25 -7.14 -4.44
CA LEU A 124 14.65 -6.25 -5.43
C LEU A 124 15.54 -5.03 -5.64
N ILE A 125 15.87 -4.72 -6.89
CA ILE A 125 16.55 -3.47 -7.25
C ILE A 125 15.54 -2.32 -7.13
N MET A 126 16.00 -1.15 -6.70
CA MET A 126 15.16 0.04 -6.60
C MET A 126 14.33 0.25 -7.87
N THR A 127 13.01 0.25 -7.71
CA THR A 127 12.04 0.25 -8.80
C THR A 127 10.95 1.29 -8.49
N PRO A 128 10.64 2.19 -9.44
CA PRO A 128 9.54 3.13 -9.27
C PRO A 128 8.18 2.40 -9.35
N LEU A 129 7.21 2.89 -8.58
CA LEU A 129 5.81 2.47 -8.66
C LEU A 129 4.98 3.66 -9.15
N LEU A 130 4.03 3.38 -10.05
CA LEU A 130 3.15 4.35 -10.69
C LEU A 130 1.70 4.06 -10.35
#